data_AF-B8D9T9-F1
#
_entry.id   AF-B8D9T9-F1
#
_cell.length_a   1.000
_cell.length_b   1.000
_cell.length_c   1.000
_cell.angle_alpha   90.00
_cell.angle_beta   90.00
_cell.angle_gamma   90.00
#
_symmetry.space_group_name_H-M   'P 1'
#
loop_
_entity.id
_entity.type
_entity.pdbx_description
1 polymer ?
#
loop_
_entity_poly.entity_id
_entity_poly.type
_entity_poly.pdbx_seq_one_letter_code
_entity_poly.pdbx_strand_id
1 'polypeptide(L)' 'MKALVGFRKKNKKDLYTELLQLLREQFNLRMQSVSGKLKQPHLLRKVRRNIAQVKTLLDSKEEIK' A
#
# COMPACT_ATOMS: atom_id res chain seq x y z
N MET A 1 -11.95 -4.13 -2.42
CA MET A 1 -10.75 -4.34 -1.58
C MET A 1 -10.05 -5.58 -2.11
N LYS A 2 -8.91 -5.44 -2.80
CA LYS A 2 -8.19 -6.60 -3.38
C LYS A 2 -7.36 -7.28 -2.27
N ALA A 3 -7.84 -8.45 -1.87
CA ALA A 3 -7.14 -9.59 -1.28
C ALA A 3 -6.01 -9.35 -0.26
N LEU A 4 -6.36 -8.99 0.98
CA LEU A 4 -5.54 -9.29 2.17
C LEU A 4 -5.10 -10.77 2.22
N VAL A 5 -5.93 -11.68 1.69
CA VAL A 5 -5.68 -13.12 1.64
C VAL A 5 -4.45 -13.46 0.78
N GLY A 6 -4.14 -12.67 -0.26
CA GLY A 6 -2.99 -12.93 -1.13
C GLY A 6 -1.64 -12.60 -0.47
N PHE A 7 -1.62 -11.65 0.46
CA PHE A 7 -0.39 -11.17 1.08
C PHE A 7 0.09 -11.98 2.28
N ARG A 8 -0.80 -12.74 2.94
CA ARG A 8 -0.41 -13.60 4.07
C ARG A 8 0.64 -14.64 3.68
N LYS A 9 0.58 -15.15 2.44
CA LYS A 9 1.52 -16.15 1.89
C LYS A 9 2.85 -15.56 1.42
N LYS A 10 2.96 -14.23 1.23
CA LYS A 10 4.18 -13.59 0.72
C LYS A 10 5.26 -13.50 1.80
N ASN A 11 6.53 -13.53 1.37
CA ASN A 11 7.70 -13.39 2.25
C ASN A 11 7.82 -11.94 2.74
N LYS A 12 8.54 -11.67 3.85
CA LYS A 12 8.77 -10.31 4.37
C LYS A 12 9.37 -9.40 3.29
N LYS A 13 10.32 -9.92 2.49
CA LYS A 13 10.94 -9.19 1.38
C LYS A 13 9.90 -8.72 0.36
N ASP A 14 9.00 -9.60 -0.05
CA ASP A 14 7.95 -9.27 -1.03
C ASP A 14 6.97 -8.22 -0.48
N LEU A 15 6.69 -8.26 0.83
CA LEU A 15 5.86 -7.23 1.48
C LEU A 15 6.54 -5.86 1.47
N TYR A 16 7.85 -5.79 1.71
CA TYR A 16 8.60 -4.53 1.58
C TYR A 16 8.62 -4.03 0.13
N THR A 17 8.79 -4.92 -0.85
CA THR A 17 8.71 -4.56 -2.28
C THR A 17 7.33 -4.00 -2.63
N GLU A 18 6.25 -4.63 -2.18
CA GLU A 18 4.89 -4.13 -2.37
C GLU A 18 4.69 -2.77 -1.69
N LEU A 19 5.19 -2.61 -0.45
CA LEU A 19 5.11 -1.35 0.29
C LEU A 19 5.78 -0.21 -0.49
N LEU A 20 6.97 -0.45 -1.08
CA LEU A 20 7.66 0.54 -1.92
C LEU A 20 6.86 0.89 -3.18
N GLN A 21 6.24 -0.10 -3.83
CA GLN A 21 5.38 0.14 -5.00
C GLN A 21 4.15 1.00 -4.63
N LEU A 22 3.49 0.69 -3.51
CA LEU A 22 2.34 1.45 -3.02
C LEU A 22 2.73 2.89 -2.63
N LEU A 23 3.91 3.10 -2.03
CA LEU A 23 4.41 4.43 -1.71
C LEU A 23 4.70 5.27 -2.98
N ARG A 24 5.23 4.63 -4.03
CA ARG A 24 5.41 5.28 -5.33
C ARG A 24 4.07 5.63 -5.98
N GLU A 25 3.08 4.73 -5.92
CA GLU A 25 1.72 5.01 -6.39
C GLU A 25 1.10 6.19 -5.62
N GLN A 26 1.25 6.20 -4.29
CA GLN A 26 0.78 7.30 -3.43
C GLN A 26 1.42 8.63 -3.82
N PHE A 27 2.73 8.64 -4.09
CA PHE A 27 3.44 9.84 -4.54
C PHE A 27 2.88 10.34 -5.87
N ASN A 28 2.72 9.46 -6.86
CA ASN A 28 2.16 9.83 -8.16
C ASN A 28 0.75 10.40 -8.04
N LEU A 29 -0.12 9.79 -7.23
CA LEU A 29 -1.47 10.30 -6.99
C LEU A 29 -1.47 11.64 -6.24
N ARG A 30 -0.54 11.86 -5.30
CA ARG A 30 -0.37 13.16 -4.63
C ARG A 30 0.08 14.23 -5.62
N MET A 31 1.04 13.94 -6.50
CA MET A 31 1.47 14.88 -7.54
C MET A 31 0.34 15.22 -8.51
N GLN A 32 -0.47 14.23 -8.91
CA GLN A 32 -1.68 14.46 -9.73
C GLN A 32 -2.72 15.33 -9.00
N SER A 33 -2.88 15.12 -7.68
CA SER A 33 -3.78 15.91 -6.84
C SER A 33 -3.33 17.37 -6.76
N VAL A 34 -2.03 17.60 -6.53
CA VAL A 34 -1.44 18.95 -6.45
C VAL A 34 -1.52 19.66 -7.80
N SER A 35 -1.30 18.94 -8.91
CA SER A 35 -1.45 19.49 -10.26
C SER A 35 -2.91 19.79 -10.67
N GLY A 36 -3.90 19.38 -9.88
CA GLY A 36 -5.33 19.52 -10.23
C GLY A 36 -5.82 18.56 -11.32
N LYS A 37 -4.99 17.58 -11.75
CA LYS A 37 -5.31 16.62 -12.82
C LYS A 37 -5.89 15.29 -12.29
N LEU A 38 -6.13 15.19 -10.98
CA LEU A 38 -6.58 13.95 -10.36
C LEU A 38 -8.05 13.67 -10.66
N LYS A 39 -8.31 12.76 -11.60
CA LYS A 39 -9.67 12.34 -11.97
C LYS A 39 -10.40 11.55 -10.87
N GLN A 40 -9.67 10.85 -10.02
CA GLN A 40 -10.23 9.86 -9.07
C GLN A 40 -9.67 10.05 -7.64
N PRO A 41 -10.23 10.98 -6.85
CA PRO A 41 -9.73 11.27 -5.48
C PRO A 41 -9.86 10.08 -4.52
N HIS A 42 -10.80 9.17 -4.75
CA HIS A 42 -10.98 7.97 -3.93
C HIS A 42 -9.76 7.02 -3.98
N LEU A 43 -8.93 7.08 -5.04
CA LEU A 43 -7.71 6.28 -5.15
C LEU A 43 -6.69 6.63 -4.06
N LEU A 44 -6.58 7.89 -3.66
CA LEU A 44 -5.71 8.30 -2.55
C LEU A 44 -6.11 7.62 -1.23
N ARG A 45 -7.42 7.46 -0.98
CA ARG A 45 -7.92 6.73 0.20
C ARG A 45 -7.64 5.24 0.08
N LYS A 46 -7.78 4.67 -1.12
CA LYS A 46 -7.51 3.25 -1.40
C LYS A 46 -6.04 2.90 -1.18
N VAL A 47 -5.11 3.68 -1.74
CA VAL A 47 -3.67 3.44 -1.60
C VAL A 47 -3.22 3.59 -0.14
N ARG A 48 -3.72 4.61 0.59
CA ARG A 48 -3.46 4.75 2.04
C ARG A 48 -3.90 3.53 2.84
N ARG A 49 -5.08 2.97 2.54
CA ARG A 49 -5.58 1.75 3.20
C ARG A 49 -4.73 0.53 2.85
N ASN A 50 -4.30 0.39 1.61
CA ASN A 50 -3.41 -0.70 1.19
C ASN A 50 -2.07 -0.63 1.93
N ILE A 51 -1.46 0.57 2.03
CA ILE A 51 -0.21 0.78 2.78
C ILE A 51 -0.38 0.37 4.25
N ALA A 52 -1.46 0.80 4.90
CA ALA A 52 -1.75 0.43 6.28
C ALA A 52 -1.87 -1.09 6.44
N GLN A 53 -2.58 -1.76 5.52
CA GLN A 53 -2.71 -3.22 5.53
C GLN A 53 -1.36 -3.94 5.38
N VAL A 54 -0.48 -3.47 4.48
CA VAL A 54 0.86 -4.06 4.31
C VAL A 54 1.70 -3.86 5.57
N LYS A 55 1.64 -2.68 6.19
CA LYS A 55 2.32 -2.43 7.46
C LYS A 55 1.84 -3.36 8.57
N THR A 56 0.52 -3.48 8.77
CA THR A 56 -0.04 -4.42 9.75
C THR A 56 0.42 -5.86 9.49
N LEU A 57 0.50 -6.30 8.24
CA LEU A 57 1.00 -7.64 7.90
C LEU A 57 2.50 -7.81 8.16
N LEU A 58 3.30 -6.76 8.02
CA LEU A 58 4.72 -6.76 8.40
C LEU A 58 4.86 -6.89 9.91
N ASP A 59 4.13 -6.07 10.68
CA ASP A 59 4.12 -6.09 12.14
C ASP A 59 3.71 -7.48 12.67
N SER A 60 2.59 -8.04 12.18
CA SER A 60 2.14 -9.39 12.55
C SER A 60 3.14 -10.50 12.20
N LYS A 61 4.03 -10.31 11.22
CA LYS A 61 5.10 -11.27 10.89
C LYS A 61 6.39 -11.01 11.70
N GLU A 62 6.58 -9.81 12.22
CA GLU A 62 7.68 -9.45 13.11
C GLU A 62 7.44 -9.92 14.54
N GLU A 63 6.20 -9.86 15.01
CA GLU A 63 5.78 -10.33 16.34
C GLU A 63 5.89 -11.86 16.53
N ILE A 64 6.00 -12.66 15.47
CA ILE A 64 6.22 -14.12 15.55
C ILE A 64 7.74 -14.42 15.69
N LYS A 65 8.44 -13.70 16.56
CA LYS A 65 9.81 -14.00 16.99
C LYS A 65 9.80 -14.31 18.48
#